data_AF-A0A644T697-F1
#
_entry.id   AF-A0A644T697-F1
#
_cell.length_a   1.000
_cell.length_b   1.000
_cell.length_c   1.000
_cell.angle_alpha   90.00
_cell.angle_beta   90.00
_cell.angle_gamma   90.00
#
_symmetry.space_group_name_H-M   'P 1'
#
loop_
_entity.id
_entity.type
_entity.pdbx_description
1 polymer ?
#
loop_
_entity_poly.entity_id
_entity_poly.type
_entity_poly.pdbx_seq_one_letter_code
_entity_poly.pdbx_strand_id
1 'polypeptide(L)'
;MSEDIKKEYISDPNRITYMGNIDYRNKMVKFGIKAKDRTKHMYVIGKSGMGKSTLLENMAIQDIQNGEGVAFIDPHGGTAEKLLDFVPEERKKDVIYFAPFDTEYPVALNVLEKVDISKRHLVANGLMAAFKKVFGEDKFSDRMQYILNNIILTLLENDDETLIGINRILSDKEYRKKMVNNVQDPSIRSFWLEEFAKAGEKYQQEAAPAIQNKIGQFTSNPLIRNIIGQKRTSFDIREIMDQRKILIMNLSKGKMGEGNANLIGSLLITKIYLAAMSRADVDPYELDKLPPFYFYVDEFQNFANDSFAQILSEARKYQLALTVAHQYVDQMTEEVKAAIFGNIGTMVTFRVGATDAQIFEKEFAPTFSADDIVNLSAFQMYLRLMIDSVGSKPFSARGLPPIQKPDISFSEEIVEYSRHQYGKKKEEVEKEIGDWYTPVFKKENEGEANFSSQENKQREFKEYKKEDRDNRNKFQNVDRKEGESGRNNPRIRSKRRENDINNVNISKIREGAEKAKEELKSNHTSLKDALEKAMKDEQVRRETVIIEKEVKVQDIPKEDKMKEVPEKVLRNLVDEE
;
A
#
# COMPACT_ATOMS: atom_id res chain seq x y z
N MET A 1 32.93 2.62 23.51
CA MET A 1 33.35 1.48 22.68
C MET A 1 33.35 0.25 23.58
N SER A 2 32.19 -0.39 23.72
CA SER A 2 32.10 -1.74 24.28
C SER A 2 32.23 -2.71 23.11
N GLU A 3 33.25 -3.56 23.18
CA GLU A 3 33.43 -4.72 22.32
C GLU A 3 32.31 -5.73 22.61
N ASP A 4 31.12 -5.50 22.05
CA ASP A 4 30.17 -6.58 21.84
C ASP A 4 30.73 -7.44 20.72
N ILE A 5 31.47 -8.48 21.10
CA ILE A 5 31.84 -9.60 20.23
C ILE A 5 30.54 -10.02 19.54
N LYS A 6 30.41 -9.69 18.24
CA LYS A 6 29.36 -10.21 17.36
C LYS A 6 29.47 -11.73 17.46
N LYS A 7 28.64 -12.35 18.30
CA LYS A 7 28.50 -13.81 18.31
C LYS A 7 28.17 -14.19 16.88
N GLU A 8 29.10 -14.90 16.25
CA GLU A 8 28.93 -15.43 14.91
C GLU A 8 27.61 -16.20 14.89
N TYR A 9 26.71 -15.81 13.99
CA TYR A 9 25.42 -16.47 13.88
C TYR A 9 25.66 -17.87 13.33
N ILE A 10 25.58 -18.87 14.20
CA ILE A 10 25.61 -20.28 13.80
C ILE A 10 24.17 -20.68 13.51
N SER A 11 23.77 -20.58 12.23
CA SER A 11 22.51 -21.14 11.74
C SER A 11 22.48 -22.63 12.06
N ASP A 12 21.47 -23.07 12.81
CA ASP A 12 21.19 -24.51 12.96
C ASP A 12 20.13 -24.91 11.92
N PRO A 13 20.53 -25.47 10.76
CA PRO A 13 19.60 -25.84 9.71
C PRO A 13 18.61 -26.93 10.15
N ASN A 14 18.89 -27.64 11.25
CA ASN A 14 18.05 -28.69 11.79
C ASN A 14 17.19 -28.23 12.98
N ARG A 15 17.30 -26.97 13.41
CA ARG A 15 16.42 -26.39 14.42
C ARG A 15 14.96 -26.57 14.02
N ILE A 16 14.15 -27.06 14.94
CA ILE A 16 12.75 -27.39 14.70
C ILE A 16 11.86 -26.28 15.27
N THR A 17 11.03 -25.69 14.42
CA THR A 17 9.89 -24.87 14.85
C THR A 17 8.68 -25.79 14.99
N TYR A 18 8.19 -25.99 16.21
CA TYR A 18 7.09 -26.91 16.49
C TYR A 18 5.75 -26.34 16.04
N MET A 19 4.93 -27.19 15.40
CA MET A 19 3.67 -26.78 14.78
C MET A 19 2.45 -27.47 15.41
N GLY A 20 2.62 -28.71 15.86
CA GLY A 20 1.50 -29.51 16.34
C GLY A 20 1.94 -30.82 17.00
N ASN A 21 0.94 -31.66 17.23
CA ASN A 21 1.09 -33.03 17.66
C ASN A 21 0.49 -33.98 16.62
N ILE A 22 1.15 -35.10 16.38
CA ILE A 22 0.60 -36.24 15.65
C ILE A 22 0.20 -37.33 16.65
N ASP A 23 -0.80 -38.12 16.29
CA ASP A 23 -1.06 -39.38 16.99
C ASP A 23 -0.20 -40.47 16.38
N TYR A 24 0.83 -40.89 17.10
CA TYR A 24 1.66 -42.03 16.74
C TYR A 24 1.40 -43.17 17.71
N ARG A 25 0.59 -44.15 17.28
CA ARG A 25 0.25 -45.35 18.07
C ARG A 25 -0.35 -45.01 19.44
N ASN A 26 -1.36 -44.14 19.47
CA ASN A 26 -2.04 -43.62 20.67
C ASN A 26 -1.12 -42.80 21.59
N LYS A 27 -0.04 -42.23 21.04
CA LYS A 27 0.84 -41.29 21.75
C LYS A 27 0.90 -39.99 20.97
N MET A 28 0.55 -38.90 21.63
CA MET A 28 0.69 -37.56 21.07
C MET A 28 2.17 -37.18 21.04
N VAL A 29 2.74 -37.11 19.84
CA VAL A 29 4.15 -36.75 19.61
C VAL A 29 4.19 -35.38 18.96
N LYS A 30 4.97 -34.46 19.54
CA LYS A 30 5.21 -33.13 18.95
C LYS A 30 5.95 -33.28 17.62
N PHE A 31 5.55 -32.51 16.64
CA PHE A 31 6.26 -32.39 15.37
C PHE A 31 6.42 -30.92 14.98
N GLY A 32 7.34 -30.67 14.06
CA GLY A 32 7.64 -29.35 13.55
C GLY A 32 8.42 -29.42 12.25
N ILE A 33 8.84 -28.25 11.77
CA ILE A 33 9.57 -28.10 10.52
C ILE A 33 10.99 -27.62 10.80
N LYS A 34 11.97 -28.19 10.09
CA LYS A 34 13.39 -27.80 10.20
C LYS A 34 13.64 -26.44 9.53
N ALA A 35 14.54 -25.63 10.07
CA ALA A 35 14.89 -24.32 9.53
C ALA A 35 15.22 -24.35 8.01
N LYS A 36 16.00 -25.33 7.56
CA LYS A 36 16.35 -25.51 6.13
C LYS A 36 15.18 -25.86 5.20
N ASP A 37 14.09 -26.38 5.76
CA ASP A 37 12.90 -26.75 5.02
C ASP A 37 11.90 -25.60 4.96
N ARG A 38 11.90 -24.73 5.98
CA ARG A 38 11.09 -23.50 6.01
C ARG A 38 11.47 -22.49 4.93
N THR A 39 12.71 -22.49 4.45
CA THR A 39 13.15 -21.61 3.35
C THR A 39 12.42 -21.89 2.03
N LYS A 40 11.75 -23.05 1.91
CA LYS A 40 10.91 -23.43 0.77
C LYS A 40 9.46 -22.93 0.89
N HIS A 41 9.23 -21.97 1.77
CA HIS A 41 7.94 -21.34 2.03
C HIS A 41 6.89 -22.30 2.62
N MET A 42 5.88 -21.69 3.24
CA MET A 42 4.78 -22.40 3.88
C MET A 42 3.46 -21.74 3.50
N TYR A 43 2.46 -22.59 3.25
CA TYR A 43 1.10 -22.19 2.95
C TYR A 43 0.15 -22.69 4.02
N VAL A 44 -0.69 -21.80 4.54
CA VAL A 44 -1.68 -22.14 5.57
C VAL A 44 -3.07 -21.67 5.15
N ILE A 45 -4.04 -22.57 5.05
CA ILE A 45 -5.42 -22.23 4.69
C ILE A 45 -6.44 -22.81 5.68
N GLY A 46 -7.60 -22.17 5.79
CA GLY A 46 -8.68 -22.57 6.68
C GLY A 46 -9.67 -21.44 6.94
N LYS A 47 -10.89 -21.79 7.32
CA LYS A 47 -11.91 -20.83 7.77
C LYS A 47 -11.47 -20.10 9.05
N SER A 48 -12.13 -18.99 9.35
CA SER A 48 -11.92 -18.27 10.62
C SER A 48 -12.17 -19.18 11.83
N GLY A 49 -11.38 -19.01 12.89
CA GLY A 49 -11.50 -19.79 14.14
C GLY A 49 -10.94 -21.22 14.09
N MET A 50 -10.37 -21.67 12.97
CA MET A 50 -9.91 -23.06 12.84
C MET A 50 -8.48 -23.33 13.37
N GLY A 51 -7.72 -22.29 13.72
CA GLY A 51 -6.37 -22.43 14.30
C GLY A 51 -5.22 -21.86 13.47
N LYS A 52 -5.50 -21.22 12.31
CA LYS A 52 -4.49 -20.58 11.46
C LYS A 52 -3.63 -19.56 12.22
N SER A 53 -4.27 -18.55 12.82
CA SER A 53 -3.55 -17.47 13.52
C SER A 53 -2.75 -18.03 14.70
N THR A 54 -3.31 -19.00 15.44
CA THR A 54 -2.57 -19.69 16.51
C THR A 54 -1.33 -20.42 16.00
N LEU A 55 -1.40 -21.08 14.83
CA LEU A 55 -0.23 -21.71 14.22
C LEU A 55 0.84 -20.66 13.87
N LEU A 56 0.45 -19.58 13.18
CA LEU A 56 1.37 -18.51 12.78
C LEU A 56 2.00 -17.81 14.00
N GLU A 57 1.18 -17.46 14.99
CA GLU A 57 1.60 -16.88 16.27
C GLU A 57 2.62 -17.77 16.97
N ASN A 58 2.30 -19.05 17.16
CA ASN A 58 3.18 -19.97 17.86
C ASN A 58 4.52 -20.14 17.14
N MET A 59 4.52 -20.15 15.81
CA MET A 59 5.74 -20.20 15.01
C MET A 59 6.56 -18.91 15.15
N ALA A 60 5.92 -17.74 14.99
CA ALA A 60 6.60 -16.45 15.10
C ALA A 60 7.16 -16.20 16.50
N ILE A 61 6.45 -16.59 17.56
CA ILE A 61 6.93 -16.51 18.95
C ILE A 61 8.17 -17.39 19.14
N GLN A 62 8.16 -18.62 18.66
CA GLN A 62 9.33 -19.50 18.73
C GLN A 62 10.53 -18.88 18.02
N ASP A 63 10.33 -18.27 16.85
CA ASP A 63 11.41 -17.62 16.10
C ASP A 63 11.98 -16.40 16.82
N ILE A 64 11.11 -15.54 17.38
CA ILE A 64 11.52 -14.39 18.20
C ILE A 64 12.38 -14.86 19.38
N GLN A 65 11.91 -15.88 20.11
CA GLN A 65 12.60 -16.45 21.29
C GLN A 65 13.89 -17.19 20.93
N ASN A 66 13.98 -17.75 19.72
CA ASN A 66 15.17 -18.43 19.22
C ASN A 66 16.24 -17.47 18.67
N GLY A 67 15.98 -16.16 18.68
CA GLY A 67 16.92 -15.15 18.18
C GLY A 67 16.94 -15.05 16.65
N GLU A 68 15.85 -15.45 15.98
CA GLU A 68 15.70 -15.37 14.54
C GLU A 68 15.22 -13.98 14.10
N GLY A 69 15.47 -13.66 12.83
CA GLY A 69 14.92 -12.47 12.18
C GLY A 69 13.50 -12.73 11.69
N VAL A 70 12.57 -11.86 12.07
CA VAL A 70 11.14 -12.05 11.80
C VAL A 70 10.52 -10.77 11.26
N ALA A 71 9.70 -10.90 10.21
CA ALA A 71 8.71 -9.91 9.84
C ALA A 71 7.31 -10.51 9.99
N PHE A 72 6.37 -9.75 10.54
CA PHE A 72 4.97 -10.17 10.68
C PHE A 72 4.03 -9.06 10.21
N ILE A 73 3.17 -9.35 9.23
CA ILE A 73 2.07 -8.45 8.82
C ILE A 73 0.75 -8.95 9.39
N ASP A 74 0.08 -8.07 10.11
CA ASP A 74 -1.24 -8.31 10.68
C ASP A 74 -2.25 -7.22 10.25
N PRO A 75 -3.23 -7.54 9.39
CA PRO A 75 -4.28 -6.59 8.99
C PRO A 75 -5.37 -6.35 10.04
N HIS A 76 -5.39 -7.11 11.14
CA HIS A 76 -6.37 -6.97 12.22
C HIS A 76 -5.78 -6.29 13.45
N GLY A 77 -4.52 -6.58 13.75
CA GLY A 77 -3.67 -5.95 14.76
C GLY A 77 -3.53 -6.72 16.07
N GLY A 78 -4.44 -7.67 16.34
CA GLY A 78 -4.41 -8.46 17.58
C GLY A 78 -3.19 -9.36 17.70
N THR A 79 -2.75 -9.96 16.59
CA THR A 79 -1.54 -10.79 16.56
C THR A 79 -0.30 -9.91 16.71
N ALA A 80 -0.24 -8.78 16.01
CA ALA A 80 0.89 -7.85 16.11
C ALA A 80 1.08 -7.33 17.56
N GLU A 81 -0.01 -6.95 18.24
CA GLU A 81 0.04 -6.54 19.65
C GLU A 81 0.46 -7.69 20.56
N LYS A 82 -0.09 -8.90 20.33
CA LYS A 82 0.26 -10.09 21.10
C LYS A 82 1.74 -10.45 20.97
N LEU A 83 2.33 -10.39 19.79
CA LEU A 83 3.74 -10.77 19.58
C LEU A 83 4.72 -9.93 20.42
N LEU A 84 4.38 -8.67 20.70
CA LEU A 84 5.20 -7.80 21.56
C LEU A 84 5.33 -8.35 22.98
N ASP A 85 4.32 -9.05 23.49
CA ASP A 85 4.36 -9.67 24.82
C ASP A 85 5.40 -10.81 24.92
N PHE A 86 5.82 -11.39 23.79
CA PHE A 86 6.70 -12.54 23.75
C PHE A 86 8.15 -12.20 23.36
N VAL A 87 8.46 -10.92 23.16
CA VAL A 87 9.82 -10.46 22.90
C VAL A 87 10.63 -10.53 24.21
N PRO A 88 11.74 -11.29 24.25
CA PRO A 88 12.55 -11.38 25.45
C PRO A 88 13.35 -10.10 25.69
N GLU A 89 13.79 -9.89 26.93
CA GLU A 89 14.36 -8.62 27.40
C GLU A 89 15.57 -8.16 26.55
N GLU A 90 16.44 -9.09 26.19
CA GLU A 90 17.65 -8.84 25.40
C GLU A 90 17.37 -8.42 23.94
N ARG A 91 16.16 -8.70 23.44
CA ARG A 91 15.72 -8.40 22.06
C ARG A 91 14.86 -7.14 21.96
N LYS A 92 14.51 -6.47 23.07
CA LYS A 92 13.58 -5.30 23.05
C LYS A 92 13.97 -4.23 22.04
N LYS A 93 15.27 -3.96 21.93
CA LYS A 93 15.84 -2.93 21.04
C LYS A 93 15.94 -3.37 19.57
N ASP A 94 15.71 -4.65 19.28
CA ASP A 94 15.71 -5.19 17.93
C ASP A 94 14.34 -5.09 17.27
N VAL A 95 13.32 -4.63 17.99
CA VAL A 95 11.95 -4.53 17.47
C VAL A 95 11.73 -3.20 16.79
N ILE A 96 11.22 -3.27 15.56
CA ILE A 96 10.62 -2.18 14.81
C ILE A 96 9.12 -2.45 14.83
N TYR A 97 8.38 -1.65 15.58
CA TYR A 97 6.93 -1.69 15.61
C TYR A 97 6.37 -0.65 14.64
N PHE A 98 5.92 -1.12 13.47
CA PHE A 98 5.33 -0.29 12.44
C PHE A 98 3.81 -0.27 12.59
N ALA A 99 3.28 0.82 13.16
CA ALA A 99 1.86 1.03 13.40
C ALA A 99 1.41 2.38 12.80
N PRO A 100 0.97 2.42 11.53
CA PRO A 100 0.59 3.65 10.82
C PRO A 100 -0.48 4.51 11.49
N PHE A 101 -1.31 3.90 12.34
CA PHE A 101 -2.35 4.61 13.09
C PHE A 101 -1.79 5.37 14.30
N ASP A 102 -0.50 5.24 14.61
CA ASP A 102 0.22 6.14 15.51
C ASP A 102 0.54 7.46 14.79
N THR A 103 -0.41 8.38 14.86
CA THR A 103 -0.34 9.65 14.13
C THR A 103 0.56 10.69 14.78
N GLU A 104 0.94 10.49 16.04
CA GLU A 104 1.81 11.42 16.78
C GLU A 104 3.28 11.21 16.38
N TYR A 105 3.66 9.96 16.10
CA TYR A 105 5.00 9.56 15.69
C TYR A 105 4.99 8.78 14.37
N PRO A 106 4.56 9.39 13.25
CA PRO A 106 4.52 8.71 11.95
C PRO A 106 5.89 8.14 11.55
N VAL A 107 5.91 6.83 11.29
CA VAL A 107 7.09 6.13 10.76
C VAL A 107 7.11 6.29 9.25
N ALA A 108 8.24 6.75 8.70
CA ALA A 108 8.37 7.01 7.29
C ALA A 108 8.50 5.72 6.46
N LEU A 109 7.83 5.69 5.30
CA LEU A 109 7.98 4.63 4.30
C LEU A 109 8.03 5.25 2.90
N ASN A 110 9.24 5.44 2.37
CA ASN A 110 9.43 5.95 1.02
C ASN A 110 9.89 4.85 0.05
N VAL A 111 8.97 4.40 -0.79
CA VAL A 111 9.29 3.40 -1.82
C VAL A 111 10.17 3.91 -2.95
N LEU A 112 10.28 5.22 -3.13
CA LEU A 112 11.08 5.85 -4.18
C LEU A 112 12.53 6.15 -3.76
N GLU A 113 12.89 5.96 -2.49
CA GLU A 113 14.22 6.35 -2.01
C GLU A 113 15.34 5.47 -2.60
N LYS A 114 16.41 6.10 -3.09
CA LYS A 114 17.73 5.50 -3.41
C LYS A 114 17.64 4.07 -3.96
N VAL A 115 17.03 3.94 -5.13
CA VAL A 115 16.88 2.67 -5.84
C VAL A 115 17.95 2.55 -6.92
N ASP A 116 18.67 1.43 -6.92
CA ASP A 116 19.61 1.11 -8.00
C ASP A 116 18.90 1.11 -9.36
N ILE A 117 19.58 1.62 -10.39
CA ILE A 117 19.00 1.78 -11.74
C ILE A 117 18.41 0.47 -12.26
N SER A 118 19.10 -0.65 -12.03
CA SER A 118 18.65 -1.98 -12.47
C SER A 118 17.35 -2.43 -11.81
N LYS A 119 16.98 -1.85 -10.66
CA LYS A 119 15.81 -2.25 -9.86
C LYS A 119 14.64 -1.27 -9.94
N ARG A 120 14.81 -0.10 -10.59
CA ARG A 120 13.74 0.92 -10.72
C ARG A 120 12.46 0.36 -11.33
N HIS A 121 12.57 -0.51 -12.33
CA HIS A 121 11.41 -1.16 -12.95
C HIS A 121 10.63 -2.06 -11.99
N LEU A 122 11.31 -2.77 -11.07
CA LEU A 122 10.65 -3.60 -10.06
C LEU A 122 9.85 -2.73 -9.08
N VAL A 123 10.40 -1.58 -8.69
CA VAL A 123 9.69 -0.61 -7.83
C VAL A 123 8.46 -0.06 -8.54
N ALA A 124 8.60 0.34 -9.81
CA ALA A 124 7.50 0.84 -10.60
C ALA A 124 6.38 -0.20 -10.79
N ASN A 125 6.74 -1.45 -11.08
CA ASN A 125 5.81 -2.57 -11.21
C ASN A 125 5.10 -2.87 -9.89
N GLY A 126 5.83 -2.96 -8.77
CA GLY A 126 5.25 -3.19 -7.45
C GLY A 126 4.29 -2.07 -7.02
N LEU A 127 4.65 -0.81 -7.31
CA LEU A 127 3.77 0.34 -7.09
C LEU A 127 2.50 0.29 -7.93
N MET A 128 2.62 -0.01 -9.23
CA MET A 128 1.49 -0.15 -10.12
C MET A 128 0.54 -1.26 -9.64
N ALA A 129 1.10 -2.42 -9.28
CA ALA A 129 0.34 -3.55 -8.75
C ALA A 129 -0.38 -3.20 -7.44
N ALA A 130 0.29 -2.48 -6.53
CA ALA A 130 -0.32 -1.99 -5.30
C ALA A 130 -1.49 -1.04 -5.57
N PHE A 131 -1.34 -0.08 -6.48
CA PHE A 131 -2.43 0.84 -6.83
C PHE A 131 -3.61 0.11 -7.50
N LYS A 132 -3.34 -0.80 -8.45
CA LYS A 132 -4.37 -1.63 -9.07
C LYS A 132 -5.14 -2.46 -8.05
N LYS A 133 -4.44 -3.09 -7.11
CA LYS A 133 -5.05 -3.89 -6.04
C LYS A 133 -6.03 -3.06 -5.20
N VAL A 134 -5.69 -1.81 -4.87
CA VAL A 134 -6.53 -0.98 -4.01
C VAL A 134 -7.73 -0.39 -4.77
N PHE A 135 -7.58 0.01 -6.02
CA PHE A 135 -8.68 0.67 -6.76
C PHE A 135 -9.50 -0.26 -7.65
N GLY A 136 -9.00 -1.46 -7.96
CA GLY A 136 -9.52 -2.36 -9.00
C GLY A 136 -8.75 -2.20 -10.31
N GLU A 137 -8.39 -3.33 -10.93
CA GLU A 137 -7.65 -3.37 -12.19
C GLU A 137 -8.41 -2.73 -13.35
N ASP A 138 -9.72 -2.97 -13.39
CA ASP A 138 -10.68 -2.42 -14.36
C ASP A 138 -10.70 -0.88 -14.36
N LYS A 139 -10.28 -0.25 -13.25
CA LYS A 139 -10.26 1.21 -13.11
C LYS A 139 -8.96 1.86 -13.59
N PHE A 140 -8.00 1.07 -14.07
CA PHE A 140 -6.74 1.54 -14.65
C PHE A 140 -6.71 1.22 -16.14
N SER A 141 -7.06 2.20 -16.98
CA SER A 141 -6.87 2.05 -18.43
C SER A 141 -5.39 1.92 -18.78
N ASP A 142 -5.08 1.24 -19.89
CA ASP A 142 -3.69 1.08 -20.37
C ASP A 142 -2.96 2.42 -20.48
N ARG A 143 -3.68 3.45 -20.94
CA ARG A 143 -3.18 4.82 -21.00
C ARG A 143 -2.84 5.40 -19.63
N MET A 144 -3.69 5.18 -18.63
CA MET A 144 -3.42 5.62 -17.25
C MET A 144 -2.19 4.94 -16.69
N GLN A 145 -2.09 3.62 -16.90
CA GLN A 145 -0.94 2.83 -16.44
C GLN A 145 0.35 3.32 -17.09
N TYR A 146 0.34 3.57 -18.40
CA TYR A 146 1.48 4.08 -19.14
C TYR A 146 1.96 5.45 -18.62
N ILE A 147 1.05 6.40 -18.41
CA ILE A 147 1.39 7.73 -17.89
C ILE A 147 1.92 7.63 -16.45
N LEU A 148 1.24 6.89 -15.59
CA LEU A 148 1.65 6.72 -14.19
C LEU A 148 3.01 6.01 -14.08
N ASN A 149 3.28 5.01 -14.93
CA ASN A 149 4.57 4.33 -14.97
C ASN A 149 5.71 5.31 -15.32
N ASN A 150 5.53 6.12 -16.37
CA ASN A 150 6.52 7.14 -16.74
C ASN A 150 6.73 8.17 -15.63
N ILE A 151 5.66 8.56 -14.91
CA ILE A 151 5.77 9.43 -13.74
C ILE A 151 6.61 8.78 -12.64
N ILE A 152 6.30 7.54 -12.26
CA ILE A 152 7.02 6.83 -11.20
C ILE A 152 8.50 6.70 -11.56
N LEU A 153 8.81 6.29 -12.79
CA LEU A 153 10.20 6.18 -13.25
C LEU A 153 10.92 7.53 -13.25
N THR A 154 10.23 8.61 -13.65
CA THR A 154 10.78 9.97 -13.58
C THR A 154 11.13 10.36 -12.15
N LEU A 155 10.26 10.05 -11.18
CA LEU A 155 10.52 10.33 -9.77
C LEU A 155 11.67 9.47 -9.22
N LEU A 156 11.82 8.22 -9.67
CA LEU A 156 12.94 7.35 -9.29
C LEU A 156 14.30 7.82 -9.82
N GLU A 157 14.32 8.64 -10.87
CA GLU A 157 15.55 9.26 -11.39
C GLU A 157 15.94 10.54 -10.64
N ASN A 158 15.07 11.03 -9.75
CA ASN A 158 15.27 12.26 -8.99
C ASN A 158 15.43 11.95 -7.50
N ASP A 159 16.46 12.53 -6.88
CA ASP A 159 16.69 12.35 -5.44
C ASP A 159 15.66 13.10 -4.60
N ASP A 160 15.42 12.59 -3.38
CA ASP A 160 14.54 13.18 -2.37
C ASP A 160 13.07 13.35 -2.79
N GLU A 161 12.63 12.58 -3.79
CA GLU A 161 11.24 12.52 -4.22
C GLU A 161 10.41 11.50 -3.41
N THR A 162 9.10 11.72 -3.39
CA THR A 162 8.13 10.92 -2.64
C THR A 162 6.89 10.65 -3.49
N LEU A 163 5.99 9.77 -3.03
CA LEU A 163 4.74 9.48 -3.75
C LEU A 163 3.84 10.72 -3.92
N ILE A 164 4.05 11.75 -3.12
CA ILE A 164 3.37 13.04 -3.27
C ILE A 164 3.77 13.74 -4.58
N GLY A 165 5.00 13.48 -5.07
CA GLY A 165 5.53 13.94 -6.36
C GLY A 165 4.64 13.61 -7.55
N ILE A 166 3.87 12.51 -7.49
CA ILE A 166 2.99 12.07 -8.58
C ILE A 166 1.92 13.12 -8.90
N ASN A 167 1.31 13.74 -7.89
CA ASN A 167 0.30 14.78 -8.10
C ASN A 167 0.93 16.11 -8.54
N ARG A 168 2.11 16.41 -8.01
CA ARG A 168 2.83 17.66 -8.32
C ARG A 168 3.35 17.68 -9.75
N ILE A 169 3.91 16.58 -10.26
CA ILE A 169 4.40 16.51 -11.65
C ILE A 169 3.27 16.73 -12.66
N LEU A 170 2.04 16.32 -12.32
CA LEU A 170 0.87 16.50 -13.18
C LEU A 170 0.29 17.92 -13.14
N SER A 171 0.44 18.64 -12.03
CA SER A 171 -0.17 19.96 -11.81
C SER A 171 0.78 21.15 -12.00
N ASP A 172 2.05 20.99 -11.60
CA ASP A 172 3.06 22.04 -11.60
C ASP A 172 4.03 21.86 -12.79
N LYS A 173 3.91 22.74 -13.79
CA LYS A 173 4.72 22.70 -15.02
C LYS A 173 6.21 22.98 -14.75
N GLU A 174 6.54 23.85 -13.78
CA GLU A 174 7.94 24.19 -13.46
C GLU A 174 8.61 23.04 -12.71
N TYR A 175 7.91 22.45 -11.74
CA TYR A 175 8.40 21.25 -11.08
C TYR A 175 8.57 20.09 -12.07
N ARG A 176 7.61 19.85 -12.97
CA ARG A 176 7.76 18.86 -14.05
C ARG A 176 9.01 19.12 -14.88
N LYS A 177 9.21 20.36 -15.33
CA LYS A 177 10.40 20.74 -16.12
C LYS A 177 11.69 20.45 -15.36
N LYS A 178 11.74 20.76 -14.06
CA LYS A 178 12.87 20.43 -13.19
C LYS A 178 13.13 18.93 -13.14
N MET A 179 12.11 18.11 -12.91
CA MET A 179 12.24 16.65 -12.83
C MET A 179 12.72 16.04 -14.15
N VAL A 180 12.12 16.45 -15.27
CA VAL A 180 12.44 15.94 -16.62
C VAL A 180 13.86 16.31 -17.05
N ASN A 181 14.39 17.46 -16.61
CA ASN A 181 15.78 17.84 -16.92
C ASN A 181 16.82 16.89 -16.33
N ASN A 182 16.50 16.22 -15.21
CA ASN A 182 17.40 15.29 -14.54
C ASN A 182 17.28 13.85 -15.08
N VAL A 183 16.26 13.55 -15.89
CA VAL A 183 16.04 12.23 -16.48
C VAL A 183 17.15 11.90 -17.47
N GLN A 184 17.80 10.77 -17.25
CA GLN A 184 18.86 10.20 -18.08
C GLN A 184 18.31 9.18 -19.09
N ASP A 185 17.24 8.46 -18.74
CA ASP A 185 16.63 7.47 -19.64
C ASP A 185 16.04 8.14 -20.90
N PRO A 186 16.50 7.77 -22.12
CA PRO A 186 16.04 8.39 -23.35
C PRO A 186 14.55 8.17 -23.63
N SER A 187 13.99 7.02 -23.23
CA SER A 187 12.58 6.68 -23.44
C SER A 187 11.67 7.52 -22.55
N ILE A 188 12.01 7.68 -21.27
CA ILE A 188 11.27 8.55 -20.34
C ILE A 188 11.33 10.01 -20.82
N ARG A 189 12.51 10.45 -21.28
CA ARG A 189 12.70 11.81 -21.81
C ARG A 189 11.87 12.05 -23.08
N SER A 190 11.85 11.08 -24.00
CA SER A 190 11.03 11.13 -25.20
C SER A 190 9.54 11.20 -24.87
N PHE A 191 9.07 10.40 -23.90
CA PHE A 191 7.69 10.48 -23.43
C PHE A 191 7.31 11.91 -23.01
N TRP A 192 8.15 12.59 -22.22
CA TRP A 192 7.82 13.94 -21.77
C TRP A 192 7.89 15.01 -22.87
N LEU A 193 8.92 14.97 -23.71
CA LEU A 193 9.20 16.02 -24.69
C LEU A 193 8.42 15.84 -26.00
N GLU A 194 8.20 14.61 -26.43
CA GLU A 194 7.64 14.28 -27.74
C GLU A 194 6.20 13.81 -27.65
N GLU A 195 5.82 13.04 -26.62
CA GLU A 195 4.47 12.50 -26.50
C GLU A 195 3.59 13.40 -25.62
N PHE A 196 3.92 13.53 -24.33
CA PHE A 196 3.10 14.22 -23.35
C PHE A 196 2.97 15.72 -23.64
N ALA A 197 4.05 16.37 -24.09
CA ALA A 197 4.02 17.79 -24.46
C ALA A 197 3.22 18.04 -25.76
N LYS A 198 3.36 17.17 -26.77
CA LYS A 198 2.69 17.37 -28.09
C LYS A 198 1.25 16.88 -28.13
N ALA A 199 0.85 15.99 -27.23
CA ALA A 199 -0.51 15.46 -27.19
C ALA A 199 -1.59 16.53 -26.92
N GLY A 200 -1.20 17.76 -26.59
CA GLY A 200 -2.08 18.93 -26.46
C GLY A 200 -2.76 19.01 -25.10
N GLU A 201 -3.27 20.20 -24.76
CA GLU A 201 -3.86 20.45 -23.43
C GLU A 201 -5.04 19.52 -23.12
N LYS A 202 -5.84 19.16 -24.13
CA LYS A 202 -6.96 18.23 -23.99
C LYS A 202 -6.51 16.84 -23.52
N TYR A 203 -5.41 16.32 -24.06
CA TYR A 203 -4.86 15.02 -23.64
C TYR A 203 -4.42 15.03 -22.17
N GLN A 204 -3.77 16.12 -21.75
CA GLN A 204 -3.32 16.29 -20.36
C GLN A 204 -4.52 16.47 -19.41
N GLN A 205 -5.53 17.24 -19.82
CA GLN A 205 -6.74 17.49 -19.03
C GLN A 205 -7.65 16.26 -18.87
N GLU A 206 -7.60 15.28 -19.77
CA GLU A 206 -8.39 14.05 -19.64
C GLU A 206 -7.73 13.00 -18.75
N ALA A 207 -6.42 12.80 -18.89
CA ALA A 207 -5.72 11.70 -18.21
C ALA A 207 -5.19 12.07 -16.82
N ALA A 208 -4.74 13.32 -16.62
CA ALA A 208 -4.17 13.76 -15.36
C ALA A 208 -5.17 13.72 -14.19
N PRO A 209 -6.43 14.21 -14.32
CA PRO A 209 -7.37 14.21 -13.21
C PRO A 209 -7.69 12.81 -12.69
N ALA A 210 -7.73 11.82 -13.57
CA ALA A 210 -8.05 10.45 -13.18
C ALA A 210 -6.93 9.82 -12.32
N ILE A 211 -5.66 10.09 -12.64
CA ILE A 211 -4.51 9.71 -11.80
C ILE A 211 -4.51 10.53 -10.51
N GLN A 212 -4.67 11.85 -10.63
CA GLN A 212 -4.67 12.78 -9.49
C GLN A 212 -5.74 12.44 -8.47
N ASN A 213 -6.94 12.05 -8.91
CA ASN A 213 -8.03 11.68 -8.02
C ASN A 213 -7.74 10.39 -7.26
N LYS A 214 -7.14 9.39 -7.91
CA LYS A 214 -6.76 8.12 -7.25
C LYS A 214 -5.65 8.36 -6.23
N ILE A 215 -4.52 8.91 -6.66
CA ILE A 215 -3.35 9.16 -5.80
C ILE A 215 -3.66 10.25 -4.74
N GLY A 216 -4.52 11.20 -5.10
CA GLY A 216 -5.08 12.23 -4.23
C GLY A 216 -5.79 11.69 -3.01
N GLN A 217 -6.49 10.55 -3.12
CA GLN A 217 -7.20 9.95 -1.97
C GLN A 217 -6.25 9.55 -0.84
N PHE A 218 -5.04 9.10 -1.15
CA PHE A 218 -4.03 8.76 -0.13
C PHE A 218 -3.27 9.98 0.35
N THR A 219 -2.84 10.84 -0.57
CA THR A 219 -2.06 12.04 -0.24
C THR A 219 -2.87 13.11 0.49
N SER A 220 -4.20 13.10 0.40
CA SER A 220 -5.08 13.97 1.18
C SER A 220 -5.35 13.48 2.61
N ASN A 221 -5.15 12.18 2.87
CA ASN A 221 -5.30 11.61 4.21
C ASN A 221 -4.02 11.86 5.03
N PRO A 222 -4.06 12.65 6.12
CA PRO A 222 -2.86 12.97 6.90
C PRO A 222 -2.12 11.75 7.45
N LEU A 223 -2.85 10.69 7.82
CA LEU A 223 -2.26 9.43 8.31
C LEU A 223 -1.30 8.85 7.26
N ILE A 224 -1.76 8.74 6.02
CA ILE A 224 -0.97 8.15 4.94
C ILE A 224 0.05 9.14 4.39
N ARG A 225 -0.35 10.40 4.19
CA ARG A 225 0.53 11.47 3.72
C ARG A 225 1.77 11.60 4.58
N ASN A 226 1.63 11.56 5.91
CA ASN A 226 2.76 11.72 6.82
C ASN A 226 3.69 10.49 6.83
N ILE A 227 3.28 9.35 6.29
CA ILE A 227 4.12 8.14 6.13
C ILE A 227 4.86 8.17 4.79
N ILE A 228 4.13 8.34 3.69
CA ILE A 228 4.68 8.24 2.32
C ILE A 228 5.27 9.55 1.79
N GLY A 229 5.02 10.66 2.48
CA GLY A 229 5.48 12.00 2.12
C GLY A 229 6.83 12.38 2.69
N GLN A 230 7.42 11.52 3.52
CA GLN A 230 8.76 11.70 4.05
C GLN A 230 9.80 11.21 3.03
N LYS A 231 10.93 11.91 2.91
CA LYS A 231 11.96 11.66 1.87
C LYS A 231 12.72 10.34 2.04
N ARG A 232 12.82 9.84 3.27
CA ARG A 232 13.59 8.64 3.63
C ARG A 232 12.73 7.76 4.52
N THR A 233 12.77 6.46 4.31
CA THR A 233 12.21 5.45 5.22
C THR A 233 12.98 5.49 6.53
N SER A 234 12.28 5.31 7.65
CA SER A 234 12.88 5.43 8.98
C SER A 234 13.80 4.27 9.36
N PHE A 235 13.75 3.16 8.63
CA PHE A 235 14.47 1.94 8.94
C PHE A 235 14.99 1.27 7.66
N ASP A 236 16.08 0.53 7.79
CA ASP A 236 16.66 -0.24 6.70
C ASP A 236 16.25 -1.72 6.82
N ILE A 237 15.45 -2.20 5.87
CA ILE A 237 14.99 -3.60 5.88
C ILE A 237 16.13 -4.57 5.61
N ARG A 238 17.11 -4.21 4.77
CA ARG A 238 18.27 -5.09 4.53
C ARG A 238 19.05 -5.27 5.83
N GLU A 239 19.25 -4.19 6.58
CA GLU A 239 19.86 -4.25 7.91
C GLU A 239 19.03 -5.13 8.87
N ILE A 240 17.70 -4.94 8.89
CA ILE A 240 16.80 -5.75 9.72
C ILE A 240 16.94 -7.25 9.42
N MET A 241 16.99 -7.59 8.13
CA MET A 241 17.14 -8.98 7.69
C MET A 241 18.50 -9.55 8.09
N ASP A 242 19.60 -8.84 7.83
CA ASP A 242 20.96 -9.32 8.05
C ASP A 242 21.34 -9.38 9.53
N GLN A 243 20.80 -8.46 10.34
CA GLN A 243 21.01 -8.42 11.78
C GLN A 243 19.97 -9.21 12.58
N ARG A 244 19.06 -9.92 11.90
CA ARG A 244 18.00 -10.74 12.54
C ARG A 244 17.07 -9.93 13.45
N LYS A 245 16.79 -8.68 13.12
CA LYS A 245 15.85 -7.83 13.87
C LYS A 245 14.40 -8.30 13.67
N ILE A 246 13.48 -7.73 14.45
CA ILE A 246 12.06 -8.07 14.46
C ILE A 246 11.26 -6.91 13.89
N LEU A 247 10.54 -7.11 12.80
CA LEU A 247 9.64 -6.13 12.19
C LEU A 247 8.18 -6.57 12.38
N ILE A 248 7.45 -5.89 13.25
CA ILE A 248 6.03 -6.16 13.50
C ILE A 248 5.21 -5.04 12.86
N MET A 249 4.40 -5.39 11.87
CA MET A 249 3.58 -4.46 11.09
C MET A 249 2.11 -4.62 11.47
N ASN A 250 1.62 -3.70 12.29
CA ASN A 250 0.21 -3.64 12.68
C ASN A 250 -0.56 -2.75 11.69
N LEU A 251 -1.24 -3.39 10.73
CA LEU A 251 -2.02 -2.72 9.68
C LEU A 251 -3.52 -2.78 9.95
N SER A 252 -3.92 -2.70 11.23
CA SER A 252 -5.31 -2.81 11.66
C SER A 252 -6.27 -2.01 10.77
N LYS A 253 -7.03 -2.73 9.92
CA LYS A 253 -7.99 -2.15 8.98
C LYS A 253 -9.05 -1.30 9.71
N GLY A 254 -9.40 -1.67 10.93
CA GLY A 254 -10.34 -0.91 11.77
C GLY A 254 -9.81 0.47 12.17
N LYS A 255 -8.49 0.63 12.33
CA LYS A 255 -7.85 1.91 12.68
C LYS A 255 -7.44 2.73 11.45
N MET A 256 -7.08 2.07 10.35
CA MET A 256 -6.53 2.72 9.15
C MET A 256 -7.52 2.90 7.99
N GLY A 257 -8.58 2.08 7.94
CA GLY A 257 -9.36 1.84 6.74
C GLY A 257 -8.72 0.81 5.81
N GLU A 258 -9.55 0.01 5.13
CA GLU A 258 -9.10 -1.12 4.32
C GLU A 258 -8.18 -0.73 3.16
N GLY A 259 -8.56 0.25 2.34
CA GLY A 259 -7.75 0.68 1.20
C GLY A 259 -6.37 1.19 1.60
N ASN A 260 -6.29 1.89 2.74
CA ASN A 260 -5.04 2.40 3.32
C ASN A 260 -4.14 1.27 3.83
N ALA A 261 -4.72 0.32 4.57
CA ALA A 261 -3.98 -0.85 5.06
C ALA A 261 -3.45 -1.69 3.90
N ASN A 262 -4.27 -1.94 2.87
CA ASN A 262 -3.88 -2.71 1.69
C ASN A 262 -2.77 -2.01 0.88
N LEU A 263 -2.84 -0.68 0.71
CA LEU A 263 -1.76 0.08 0.08
C LEU A 263 -0.46 -0.09 0.86
N ILE A 264 -0.45 0.29 2.14
CA ILE A 264 0.77 0.30 2.96
C ILE A 264 1.36 -1.12 3.08
N GLY A 265 0.52 -2.14 3.28
CA GLY A 265 0.97 -3.52 3.31
C GLY A 265 1.60 -3.97 1.99
N SER A 266 1.01 -3.59 0.85
CA SER A 266 1.60 -3.88 -0.46
C SER A 266 2.96 -3.20 -0.64
N LEU A 267 3.10 -1.93 -0.24
CA LEU A 267 4.37 -1.19 -0.29
C LEU A 267 5.45 -1.83 0.59
N LEU A 268 5.09 -2.25 1.81
CA LEU A 268 5.99 -2.94 2.73
C LEU A 268 6.48 -4.26 2.17
N ILE A 269 5.58 -5.07 1.61
CA ILE A 269 5.93 -6.34 0.97
C ILE A 269 6.90 -6.12 -0.19
N THR A 270 6.63 -5.15 -1.06
CA THR A 270 7.55 -4.80 -2.16
C THR A 270 8.92 -4.39 -1.61
N LYS A 271 8.97 -3.58 -0.55
CA LYS A 271 10.23 -3.16 0.09
C LYS A 271 10.99 -4.33 0.74
N ILE A 272 10.30 -5.24 1.42
CA ILE A 272 10.89 -6.46 1.98
C ILE A 272 11.48 -7.33 0.88
N TYR A 273 10.77 -7.48 -0.23
CA TYR A 273 11.28 -8.25 -1.37
C TYR A 273 12.51 -7.62 -2.00
N LEU A 274 12.50 -6.30 -2.25
CA LEU A 274 13.65 -5.61 -2.83
C LEU A 274 14.87 -5.64 -1.90
N ALA A 275 14.65 -5.58 -0.59
CA ALA A 275 15.69 -5.77 0.42
C ALA A 275 16.24 -7.21 0.43
N ALA A 276 15.37 -8.21 0.23
CA ALA A 276 15.82 -9.59 0.04
C ALA A 276 16.68 -9.71 -1.23
N MET A 277 16.15 -9.29 -2.39
CA MET A 277 16.89 -9.32 -3.65
C MET A 277 18.20 -8.54 -3.62
N SER A 278 18.31 -7.52 -2.76
CA SER A 278 19.58 -6.80 -2.62
C SER A 278 20.68 -7.71 -2.13
N ARG A 279 20.40 -8.81 -1.42
CA ARG A 279 21.40 -9.80 -0.97
C ARG A 279 22.17 -10.48 -2.10
N ALA A 280 21.70 -10.35 -3.35
CA ALA A 280 22.45 -10.76 -4.54
C ALA A 280 23.81 -10.04 -4.71
N ASP A 281 24.04 -8.94 -3.97
CA ASP A 281 25.31 -8.22 -3.94
C ASP A 281 26.42 -8.92 -3.16
N VAL A 282 26.08 -9.93 -2.36
CA VAL A 282 27.03 -10.73 -1.59
C VAL A 282 27.51 -11.92 -2.42
N ASP A 283 28.75 -12.36 -2.19
CA ASP A 283 29.29 -13.57 -2.80
C ASP A 283 28.36 -14.79 -2.55
N PRO A 284 28.11 -15.65 -3.55
CA PRO A 284 27.19 -16.79 -3.39
C PRO A 284 27.50 -17.72 -2.21
N TYR A 285 28.77 -17.88 -1.83
CA TYR A 285 29.16 -18.69 -0.68
C TYR A 285 28.79 -18.03 0.65
N GLU A 286 28.88 -16.70 0.73
CA GLU A 286 28.49 -15.94 1.91
C GLU A 286 26.96 -15.74 1.97
N LEU A 287 26.28 -15.68 0.82
CA LEU A 287 24.82 -15.63 0.73
C LEU A 287 24.15 -16.86 1.39
N ASP A 288 24.71 -18.05 1.22
CA ASP A 288 24.19 -19.27 1.85
C ASP A 288 24.36 -19.27 3.39
N LYS A 289 25.30 -18.48 3.90
CA LYS A 289 25.54 -18.30 5.34
C LYS A 289 24.69 -17.18 5.96
N LEU A 290 24.09 -16.31 5.14
CA LEU A 290 23.23 -15.26 5.66
C LEU A 290 22.04 -15.86 6.41
N PRO A 291 21.58 -15.21 7.50
CA PRO A 291 20.45 -15.71 8.25
C PRO A 291 19.18 -15.72 7.40
N PRO A 292 18.40 -16.81 7.47
CA PRO A 292 17.01 -16.80 7.03
C PRO A 292 16.25 -15.66 7.72
N PHE A 293 15.41 -14.98 6.95
CA PHE A 293 14.46 -14.01 7.46
C PHE A 293 13.05 -14.56 7.29
N TYR A 294 12.37 -14.80 8.40
CA TYR A 294 11.05 -15.44 8.40
C TYR A 294 9.97 -14.38 8.25
N PHE A 295 9.23 -14.44 7.15
CA PHE A 295 8.21 -13.46 6.82
C PHE A 295 6.81 -14.06 6.88
N TYR A 296 6.06 -13.68 7.91
CA TYR A 296 4.70 -14.12 8.15
C TYR A 296 3.71 -13.08 7.61
N VAL A 297 2.77 -13.55 6.79
CA VAL A 297 1.72 -12.71 6.23
C VAL A 297 0.37 -13.34 6.56
N ASP A 298 -0.33 -12.76 7.55
CA ASP A 298 -1.70 -13.15 7.84
C ASP A 298 -2.67 -12.48 6.85
N GLU A 299 -3.76 -13.18 6.52
CA GLU A 299 -4.74 -12.78 5.50
C GLU A 299 -4.08 -12.24 4.22
N PHE A 300 -3.16 -13.05 3.68
CA PHE A 300 -2.29 -12.78 2.54
C PHE A 300 -3.03 -12.22 1.30
N GLN A 301 -4.27 -12.63 1.05
CA GLN A 301 -5.07 -12.18 -0.09
C GLN A 301 -5.28 -10.66 -0.14
N ASN A 302 -5.19 -9.97 1.01
CA ASN A 302 -5.31 -8.53 1.10
C ASN A 302 -4.17 -7.80 0.36
N PHE A 303 -3.02 -8.46 0.26
CA PHE A 303 -1.80 -7.89 -0.32
C PHE A 303 -1.30 -8.66 -1.54
N ALA A 304 -1.90 -9.83 -1.82
CA ALA A 304 -1.64 -10.65 -2.99
C ALA A 304 -1.91 -9.88 -4.29
N ASN A 305 -0.87 -9.70 -5.10
CA ASN A 305 -0.90 -9.12 -6.44
C ASN A 305 0.11 -9.86 -7.33
N ASP A 306 0.12 -9.59 -8.64
CA ASP A 306 0.98 -10.30 -9.59
C ASP A 306 2.48 -10.19 -9.26
N SER A 307 2.92 -9.06 -8.70
CA SER A 307 4.31 -8.91 -8.27
C SER A 307 4.66 -9.89 -7.15
N PHE A 308 3.70 -10.29 -6.32
CA PHE A 308 3.90 -11.29 -5.27
C PHE A 308 4.17 -12.69 -5.81
N ALA A 309 3.57 -13.06 -6.94
CA ALA A 309 3.84 -14.35 -7.59
C ALA A 309 5.33 -14.49 -7.94
N GLN A 310 5.94 -13.39 -8.37
CA GLN A 310 7.39 -13.31 -8.61
C GLN A 310 8.18 -13.42 -7.29
N ILE A 311 7.72 -12.78 -6.21
CA ILE A 311 8.32 -12.88 -4.87
C ILE A 311 8.41 -14.34 -4.43
N LEU A 312 7.30 -15.09 -4.50
CA LEU A 312 7.28 -16.52 -4.10
C LEU A 312 8.23 -17.40 -4.93
N SER A 313 8.49 -17.03 -6.18
CA SER A 313 9.35 -17.81 -7.07
C SER A 313 10.84 -17.51 -6.85
N GLU A 314 11.19 -16.30 -6.42
CA GLU A 314 12.59 -15.83 -6.34
C GLU A 314 13.12 -15.68 -4.90
N ALA A 315 12.26 -15.36 -3.93
CA ALA A 315 12.62 -14.97 -2.56
C ALA A 315 13.52 -15.99 -1.84
N ARG A 316 13.29 -17.29 -2.09
CA ARG A 316 14.07 -18.38 -1.49
C ARG A 316 15.58 -18.23 -1.73
N LYS A 317 16.00 -17.76 -2.92
CA LYS A 317 17.42 -17.58 -3.27
C LYS A 317 18.12 -16.56 -2.36
N TYR A 318 17.35 -15.69 -1.73
CA TYR A 318 17.83 -14.57 -0.93
C TYR A 318 17.55 -14.73 0.57
N GLN A 319 17.39 -15.97 1.03
CA GLN A 319 17.14 -16.30 2.43
C GLN A 319 15.87 -15.63 3.01
N LEU A 320 14.87 -15.32 2.18
CA LEU A 320 13.55 -14.85 2.62
C LEU A 320 12.57 -16.02 2.64
N ALA A 321 12.08 -16.39 3.82
CA ALA A 321 11.22 -17.55 4.04
C ALA A 321 9.78 -17.14 4.35
N LEU A 322 8.89 -17.21 3.35
CA LEU A 322 7.50 -16.80 3.51
C LEU A 322 6.63 -17.87 4.18
N THR A 323 5.79 -17.45 5.12
CA THR A 323 4.65 -18.21 5.66
C THR A 323 3.39 -17.40 5.43
N VAL A 324 2.59 -17.80 4.44
CA VAL A 324 1.38 -17.07 4.03
C VAL A 324 0.14 -17.80 4.52
N ALA A 325 -0.79 -17.05 5.13
CA ALA A 325 -2.07 -17.58 5.56
C ALA A 325 -3.23 -16.88 4.85
N HIS A 326 -4.27 -17.61 4.48
CA HIS A 326 -5.52 -17.02 3.98
C HIS A 326 -6.73 -17.93 4.25
N GLN A 327 -7.93 -17.45 3.89
CA GLN A 327 -9.18 -18.14 4.20
C GLN A 327 -9.75 -18.99 3.05
N TYR A 328 -9.77 -18.46 1.83
CA TYR A 328 -10.34 -19.10 0.63
C TYR A 328 -9.44 -18.88 -0.57
N VAL A 329 -9.32 -19.89 -1.45
CA VAL A 329 -8.43 -19.83 -2.61
C VAL A 329 -8.91 -18.80 -3.64
N ASP A 330 -10.23 -18.67 -3.80
CA ASP A 330 -10.86 -17.78 -4.79
C ASP A 330 -10.61 -16.28 -4.59
N GLN A 331 -10.00 -15.88 -3.47
CA GLN A 331 -9.63 -14.48 -3.23
C GLN A 331 -8.31 -14.07 -3.92
N MET A 332 -7.63 -15.00 -4.57
CA MET A 332 -6.36 -14.79 -5.26
C MET A 332 -6.55 -14.83 -6.79
N THR A 333 -5.69 -14.13 -7.52
CA THR A 333 -5.60 -14.23 -8.98
C THR A 333 -5.07 -15.60 -9.39
N GLU A 334 -5.33 -16.03 -10.63
CA GLU A 334 -4.87 -17.34 -11.13
C GLU A 334 -3.34 -17.45 -11.14
N GLU A 335 -2.65 -16.34 -11.44
CA GLU A 335 -1.19 -16.22 -11.40
C GLU A 335 -0.64 -16.46 -9.99
N VAL A 336 -1.28 -15.86 -8.98
CA VAL A 336 -0.90 -16.06 -7.58
C VAL A 336 -1.20 -17.48 -7.12
N LYS A 337 -2.35 -18.06 -7.50
CA LYS A 337 -2.67 -19.48 -7.22
C LYS A 337 -1.58 -20.39 -7.80
N ALA A 338 -1.25 -20.22 -9.07
CA ALA A 338 -0.23 -21.02 -9.74
C ALA A 338 1.14 -20.89 -9.06
N ALA A 339 1.54 -19.68 -8.67
CA ALA A 339 2.80 -19.46 -7.96
C ALA A 339 2.84 -20.12 -6.58
N ILE A 340 1.72 -20.12 -5.85
CA ILE A 340 1.58 -20.77 -4.54
C ILE A 340 1.69 -22.29 -4.69
N PHE A 341 0.86 -22.90 -5.53
CA PHE A 341 0.85 -24.36 -5.70
C PHE A 341 2.14 -24.89 -6.35
N GLY A 342 2.81 -24.08 -7.18
CA GLY A 342 4.05 -24.46 -7.85
C GLY A 342 5.33 -24.31 -7.01
N ASN A 343 5.39 -23.32 -6.09
CA ASN A 343 6.65 -22.97 -5.40
C ASN A 343 6.68 -23.32 -3.92
N ILE A 344 5.56 -23.66 -3.30
CA ILE A 344 5.52 -23.90 -1.85
C ILE A 344 5.89 -25.34 -1.51
N GLY A 345 6.84 -25.46 -0.58
CA GLY A 345 7.29 -26.74 -0.05
C GLY A 345 6.27 -27.36 0.90
N THR A 346 5.85 -26.62 1.93
CA THR A 346 4.97 -27.14 2.99
C THR A 346 3.57 -26.55 2.90
N MET A 347 2.55 -27.41 2.89
CA MET A 347 1.15 -27.03 2.81
C MET A 347 0.40 -27.52 4.05
N VAL A 348 -0.35 -26.63 4.69
CA VAL A 348 -1.18 -26.91 5.87
C VAL A 348 -2.61 -26.45 5.60
N THR A 349 -3.55 -27.38 5.71
CA THR A 349 -4.97 -27.13 5.48
C THR A 349 -5.76 -27.48 6.73
N PHE A 350 -6.35 -26.45 7.33
CA PHE A 350 -7.46 -26.61 8.29
C PHE A 350 -8.78 -26.75 7.53
N ARG A 351 -9.91 -26.83 8.24
CA ARG A 351 -11.24 -26.86 7.61
C ARG A 351 -11.44 -25.72 6.62
N VAL A 352 -11.78 -26.04 5.37
CA VAL A 352 -12.13 -25.09 4.29
C VAL A 352 -13.55 -25.33 3.75
N GLY A 353 -13.96 -24.57 2.72
CA GLY A 353 -15.22 -24.82 2.01
C GLY A 353 -15.12 -25.99 1.03
N ALA A 354 -16.27 -26.45 0.51
CA ALA A 354 -16.32 -27.59 -0.42
C ALA A 354 -15.53 -27.31 -1.72
N THR A 355 -15.64 -26.11 -2.28
CA THR A 355 -14.90 -25.70 -3.49
C THR A 355 -13.39 -25.76 -3.28
N ASP A 356 -12.89 -25.16 -2.20
CA ASP A 356 -11.47 -25.22 -1.85
C ASP A 356 -11.02 -26.67 -1.58
N ALA A 357 -11.85 -27.47 -0.90
CA ALA A 357 -11.51 -28.85 -0.56
C ALA A 357 -11.24 -29.72 -1.79
N GLN A 358 -11.95 -29.50 -2.90
CA GLN A 358 -11.69 -30.21 -4.17
C GLN A 358 -10.32 -29.87 -4.78
N ILE A 359 -9.81 -28.66 -4.52
CA ILE A 359 -8.46 -28.27 -4.94
C ILE A 359 -7.43 -29.04 -4.11
N PHE A 360 -7.60 -29.05 -2.78
CA PHE A 360 -6.67 -29.70 -1.85
C PHE A 360 -6.73 -31.22 -1.85
N GLU A 361 -7.85 -31.82 -2.23
CA GLU A 361 -7.95 -33.27 -2.44
C GLU A 361 -6.90 -33.75 -3.46
N LYS A 362 -6.66 -32.98 -4.54
CA LYS A 362 -5.63 -33.31 -5.54
C LYS A 362 -4.22 -33.26 -4.94
N GLU A 363 -3.96 -32.28 -4.07
CA GLU A 363 -2.67 -32.12 -3.38
C GLU A 363 -2.44 -33.19 -2.29
N PHE A 364 -3.51 -33.73 -1.71
CA PHE A 364 -3.45 -34.73 -0.65
C PHE A 364 -3.79 -36.16 -1.10
N ALA A 365 -4.06 -36.35 -2.38
CA ALA A 365 -4.34 -37.66 -2.95
C ALA A 365 -3.17 -38.63 -2.76
N PRO A 366 -3.43 -39.93 -2.52
CA PRO A 366 -4.74 -40.55 -2.34
C PRO A 366 -5.18 -40.60 -0.85
N THR A 367 -4.55 -39.82 0.03
CA THR A 367 -4.65 -40.02 1.49
C THR A 367 -5.91 -39.41 2.10
N PHE A 368 -6.32 -38.24 1.61
CA PHE A 368 -7.50 -37.52 2.12
C PHE A 368 -8.41 -37.14 0.96
N SER A 369 -9.71 -37.27 1.18
CA SER A 369 -10.77 -36.82 0.28
C SER A 369 -11.19 -35.38 0.58
N ALA A 370 -11.94 -34.76 -0.33
CA ALA A 370 -12.54 -33.44 -0.08
C ALA A 370 -13.47 -33.45 1.16
N ASP A 371 -14.22 -34.54 1.36
CA ASP A 371 -15.11 -34.70 2.51
C ASP A 371 -14.34 -34.71 3.84
N ASP A 372 -13.17 -35.35 3.88
CA ASP A 372 -12.31 -35.34 5.07
C ASP A 372 -11.92 -33.91 5.46
N ILE A 373 -11.57 -33.09 4.47
CA ILE A 373 -11.09 -31.71 4.67
C ILE A 373 -12.22 -30.82 5.18
N VAL A 374 -13.43 -30.94 4.62
CA VAL A 374 -14.61 -30.17 5.05
C VAL A 374 -15.02 -30.52 6.49
N ASN A 375 -14.77 -31.76 6.92
CA ASN A 375 -15.18 -32.25 8.23
C ASN A 375 -14.15 -32.02 9.35
N LEU A 376 -12.91 -31.59 9.05
CA LEU A 376 -11.85 -31.30 10.03
C LEU A 376 -12.34 -30.44 11.21
N SER A 377 -12.22 -30.89 12.45
CA SER A 377 -12.62 -30.07 13.61
C SER A 377 -11.64 -28.92 13.88
N ALA A 378 -12.02 -27.99 14.76
CA ALA A 378 -11.14 -26.89 15.16
C ALA A 378 -9.77 -27.41 15.63
N PHE A 379 -8.70 -26.75 15.19
CA PHE A 379 -7.30 -27.10 15.44
C PHE A 379 -6.83 -28.44 14.85
N GLN A 380 -7.67 -29.15 14.09
CA GLN A 380 -7.22 -30.29 13.28
C GLN A 380 -6.79 -29.78 11.90
N MET A 381 -5.74 -30.39 11.38
CA MET A 381 -5.16 -30.04 10.09
C MET A 381 -4.70 -31.28 9.33
N TYR A 382 -4.78 -31.19 8.01
CA TYR A 382 -4.03 -32.05 7.10
C TYR A 382 -2.88 -31.27 6.51
N LEU A 383 -1.75 -31.93 6.30
CA LEU A 383 -0.57 -31.26 5.81
C LEU A 383 0.33 -32.19 5.00
N ARG A 384 1.07 -31.57 4.08
CA ARG A 384 2.26 -32.12 3.43
C ARG A 384 3.45 -31.33 3.94
N LEU A 385 4.33 -31.98 4.69
CA LEU A 385 5.47 -31.36 5.34
C LEU A 385 6.73 -31.58 4.51
N MET A 386 7.54 -30.54 4.31
CA MET A 386 8.90 -30.74 3.81
C MET A 386 9.79 -31.29 4.92
N ILE A 387 10.43 -32.42 4.64
CA ILE A 387 11.37 -33.09 5.53
C ILE A 387 12.63 -33.34 4.72
N ASP A 388 13.73 -32.67 5.09
CA ASP A 388 15.03 -32.82 4.44
C ASP A 388 14.95 -32.59 2.92
N SER A 389 14.23 -31.53 2.52
CA SER A 389 13.96 -31.13 1.13
C SER A 389 13.09 -32.09 0.32
N VAL A 390 12.46 -33.07 0.95
CA VAL A 390 11.51 -33.99 0.31
C VAL A 390 10.11 -33.80 0.91
N GLY A 391 9.09 -33.75 0.06
CA GLY A 391 7.71 -33.68 0.53
C GLY A 391 7.29 -35.00 1.19
N SER A 392 6.71 -34.92 2.39
CA SER A 392 6.15 -36.07 3.08
C SER A 392 4.93 -36.61 2.33
N LYS A 393 4.51 -37.84 2.68
CA LYS A 393 3.11 -38.22 2.43
C LYS A 393 2.19 -37.28 3.24
N PRO A 394 0.99 -36.94 2.74
CA PRO A 394 0.01 -36.22 3.54
C PRO A 394 -0.30 -36.96 4.84
N PHE A 395 -0.49 -36.23 5.94
CA PHE A 395 -0.88 -36.81 7.22
C PHE A 395 -1.76 -35.86 8.02
N SER A 396 -2.39 -36.37 9.07
CA SER A 396 -3.25 -35.61 9.98
C SER A 396 -2.52 -35.23 11.26
N ALA A 397 -2.87 -34.07 11.78
CA ALA A 397 -2.28 -33.53 12.99
C ALA A 397 -3.23 -32.60 13.72
N ARG A 398 -2.87 -32.28 14.96
CA ARG A 398 -3.53 -31.26 15.77
C ARG A 398 -2.57 -30.13 16.08
N GLY A 399 -2.99 -28.89 15.85
CA GLY A 399 -2.21 -27.69 16.18
C GLY A 399 -1.90 -27.59 17.66
N LEU A 400 -0.77 -26.96 17.99
CA LEU A 400 -0.44 -26.63 19.38
C LEU A 400 -1.42 -25.59 19.94
N PRO A 401 -1.74 -25.63 21.25
CA PRO A 401 -2.45 -24.54 21.89
C PRO A 401 -1.63 -23.23 21.83
N PRO A 402 -2.26 -22.06 22.00
CA PRO A 402 -1.52 -20.80 22.13
C PRO A 402 -0.46 -20.90 23.24
N ILE A 403 0.74 -20.39 22.98
CA ILE A 403 1.79 -20.28 24.00
C ILE A 403 1.27 -19.39 25.13
N GLN A 404 1.48 -19.81 26.38
CA GLN A 404 1.07 -19.05 27.56
C GLN A 404 1.83 -17.73 27.61
N LYS A 405 1.10 -16.63 27.83
CA LYS A 405 1.68 -15.31 27.97
C LYS A 405 2.71 -15.31 29.11
N PRO A 406 3.91 -14.76 28.92
CA PRO A 406 4.87 -14.65 30.01
C PRO A 406 4.36 -13.72 31.11
N ASP A 407 4.82 -13.94 32.35
CA ASP A 407 4.43 -13.11 33.50
C ASP A 407 4.88 -11.65 33.35
N ILE A 408 6.01 -11.45 32.66
CA ILE A 408 6.59 -10.14 32.38
C ILE A 408 6.46 -9.88 30.88
N SER A 409 5.89 -8.73 30.53
CA SER A 409 5.82 -8.21 29.16
C SER A 409 6.52 -6.87 29.08
N PHE A 410 7.22 -6.64 27.99
CA PHE A 410 7.95 -5.40 27.71
C PHE A 410 7.32 -4.61 26.55
N SER A 411 6.07 -4.89 26.21
CA SER A 411 5.39 -4.32 25.04
C SER A 411 5.38 -2.79 25.04
N GLU A 412 5.14 -2.15 26.19
CA GLU A 412 5.15 -0.68 26.32
C GLU A 412 6.54 -0.10 26.05
N GLU A 413 7.59 -0.67 26.69
CA GLU A 413 8.98 -0.25 26.50
C GLU A 413 9.43 -0.41 25.04
N ILE A 414 9.01 -1.51 24.40
CA ILE A 414 9.31 -1.77 22.99
C ILE A 414 8.67 -0.72 22.08
N VAL A 415 7.39 -0.42 22.29
CA VAL A 415 6.67 0.58 21.50
C VAL A 415 7.29 1.95 21.68
N GLU A 416 7.61 2.35 22.92
CA GLU A 416 8.24 3.63 23.21
C GLU A 416 9.64 3.73 22.59
N TYR A 417 10.46 2.69 22.73
CA TYR A 417 11.78 2.63 22.10
C TYR A 417 11.68 2.73 20.57
N SER A 418 10.78 1.96 19.96
CA SER A 418 10.56 1.98 18.50
C SER A 418 10.11 3.36 18.02
N ARG A 419 9.20 4.03 18.75
CA ARG A 419 8.79 5.41 18.45
C ARG A 419 9.96 6.38 18.48
N HIS A 420 10.80 6.30 19.51
CA HIS A 420 11.94 7.20 19.65
C HIS A 420 13.00 6.97 18.56
N GLN A 421 13.22 5.72 18.13
CA GLN A 421 14.24 5.40 17.14
C GLN A 421 13.76 5.64 15.70
N TYR A 422 12.50 5.32 15.38
CA TYR A 422 12.01 5.25 14.01
C TYR A 422 10.85 6.21 13.70
N GLY A 423 10.20 6.77 14.72
CA GLY A 423 9.17 7.79 14.55
C GLY A 423 9.76 9.19 14.49
N LYS A 424 9.07 10.10 13.80
CA LYS A 424 9.30 11.55 13.90
C LYS A 424 8.05 12.21 14.45
N LYS A 425 8.19 13.32 15.18
CA LYS A 425 7.04 14.09 15.65
C LYS A 425 6.22 14.60 14.47
N LYS A 426 4.90 14.47 14.58
CA LYS A 426 3.95 14.89 13.56
C LYS A 426 4.19 16.32 13.07
N GLU A 427 4.43 17.27 13.98
CA GLU A 427 4.62 18.68 13.61
C GLU A 427 5.85 18.89 12.73
N GLU A 428 6.92 18.14 12.99
CA GLU A 428 8.15 18.19 12.19
C GLU A 428 7.90 17.62 10.79
N VAL A 429 7.19 16.49 10.71
CA VAL A 429 6.83 15.85 9.44
C VAL A 429 5.91 16.73 8.60
N GLU A 430 4.87 17.31 9.20
CA GLU A 430 3.94 18.18 8.48
C GLU A 430 4.63 19.46 8.00
N LYS A 431 5.58 19.99 8.77
CA LYS A 431 6.43 21.09 8.32
C LYS A 431 7.33 20.69 7.15
N GLU A 432 8.03 19.56 7.23
CA GLU A 432 8.88 19.06 6.13
C GLU A 432 8.07 18.87 4.83
N ILE A 433 6.85 18.33 4.93
CA ILE A 433 5.95 18.15 3.78
C ILE A 433 5.43 19.50 3.27
N GLY A 434 5.08 20.43 4.15
CA GLY A 434 4.68 21.79 3.77
C GLY A 434 5.78 22.56 3.04
N ASP A 435 7.01 22.49 3.56
CA ASP A 435 8.21 23.06 2.94
C ASP A 435 8.46 22.41 1.57
N TRP A 436 8.23 21.09 1.44
CA TRP A 436 8.33 20.39 0.16
C TRP A 436 7.33 20.93 -0.87
N TYR A 437 6.08 21.22 -0.50
CA TYR A 437 5.07 21.80 -1.39
C TYR A 437 5.33 23.26 -1.77
N THR A 438 6.13 23.98 -0.98
CA THR A 438 6.40 25.39 -1.24
C THR A 438 7.07 25.53 -2.61
N PRO A 439 6.54 26.37 -3.51
CA PRO A 439 7.19 26.64 -4.78
C PRO A 439 8.59 27.16 -4.49
N VAL A 440 9.61 26.54 -5.11
CA VAL A 440 10.95 27.14 -5.13
C VAL A 440 10.84 28.36 -6.04
N PHE A 441 10.40 29.48 -5.48
CA PHE A 441 10.62 30.76 -6.13
C PHE A 441 12.14 30.88 -6.24
N LYS A 442 12.65 30.70 -7.45
CA LYS A 442 14.03 31.08 -7.77
C LYS A 442 14.19 32.52 -7.27
N LYS A 443 15.01 32.71 -6.25
CA LYS A 443 15.78 33.94 -6.09
C LYS A 443 16.80 34.01 -7.24
N GLU A 444 16.32 34.07 -8.48
CA GLU A 444 17.10 34.57 -9.60
C GLU A 444 16.65 36.02 -9.78
N ASN A 445 17.11 36.84 -8.83
CA ASN A 445 17.40 38.27 -8.96
C ASN A 445 18.13 38.77 -7.69
N GLU A 446 19.12 38.00 -7.22
CA GLU A 446 20.23 38.55 -6.41
C GLU A 446 21.56 38.53 -7.19
N GLY A 447 21.48 38.38 -8.53
CA GLY A 447 22.61 38.41 -9.47
C GLY A 447 22.55 39.52 -10.52
N GLU A 448 21.56 40.41 -10.49
CA GLU A 448 21.50 41.63 -11.31
C GLU A 448 21.41 42.89 -10.44
N ALA A 449 22.28 42.97 -9.42
CA ALA A 449 22.60 44.24 -8.78
C ALA A 449 24.01 44.67 -9.21
N ASN A 450 24.24 44.81 -10.53
CA ASN A 450 25.41 45.55 -11.05
C ASN A 450 25.31 45.95 -12.53
N PHE A 451 24.11 46.11 -13.10
CA PHE A 451 23.93 46.77 -14.40
C PHE A 451 22.65 47.62 -14.45
N SER A 452 22.56 48.63 -13.58
CA SER A 452 21.70 49.81 -13.82
C SER A 452 22.24 51.08 -13.14
N SER A 453 23.57 51.24 -13.12
CA SER A 453 24.24 52.47 -12.68
C SER A 453 24.39 53.52 -13.81
N GLN A 454 23.48 53.56 -14.78
CA GLN A 454 23.46 54.63 -15.80
C GLN A 454 22.11 55.32 -16.06
N GLU A 455 20.96 54.89 -15.51
CA GLU A 455 19.69 55.60 -15.74
C GLU A 455 19.21 56.50 -14.60
N ASN A 456 19.88 56.50 -13.44
CA ASN A 456 19.53 57.39 -12.32
C ASN A 456 20.30 58.72 -12.27
N LYS A 457 21.14 59.05 -13.26
CA LYS A 457 21.75 60.40 -13.39
C LYS A 457 20.96 61.39 -14.25
N GLN A 458 19.81 61.00 -14.80
CA GLN A 458 18.94 61.91 -15.58
C GLN A 458 17.63 62.31 -14.89
N ARG A 459 17.32 61.77 -13.71
CA ARG A 459 16.13 62.17 -12.94
C ARG A 459 16.41 63.22 -11.86
N GLU A 460 17.62 63.28 -11.31
CA GLU A 460 18.00 64.35 -10.36
C GLU A 460 18.37 65.70 -11.01
N PHE A 461 18.50 65.78 -12.35
CA PHE A 461 18.72 67.05 -13.06
C PHE A 461 17.43 67.74 -13.55
N LYS A 462 16.25 67.15 -13.32
CA LYS A 462 14.94 67.71 -13.72
C LYS A 462 14.10 68.25 -12.57
N GLU A 463 14.43 67.95 -11.32
CA GLU A 463 13.76 68.55 -10.15
C GLU A 463 14.42 69.85 -9.68
N TYR A 464 15.71 70.08 -9.97
CA TYR A 464 16.40 71.35 -9.63
C TYR A 464 16.13 72.52 -10.60
N LYS A 465 15.29 72.34 -11.64
CA LYS A 465 14.91 73.41 -12.61
C LYS A 465 13.42 73.75 -12.63
N LYS A 466 12.62 73.17 -11.72
CA LYS A 466 11.19 73.49 -11.60
C LYS A 466 10.87 74.47 -10.47
N GLU A 467 11.77 74.66 -9.50
CA GLU A 467 11.58 75.64 -8.41
C GLU A 467 12.03 77.08 -8.74
N ASP A 468 12.74 77.29 -9.86
CA ASP A 468 13.25 78.63 -10.24
C ASP A 468 12.40 79.34 -11.32
N ARG A 469 11.28 78.73 -11.75
CA ARG A 469 10.35 79.31 -12.74
C ARG A 469 9.01 79.77 -12.19
N ASP A 470 8.61 79.34 -11.00
CA ASP A 470 7.32 79.72 -10.40
C ASP A 470 7.38 81.02 -9.55
N ASN A 471 8.54 81.67 -9.45
CA ASN A 471 8.74 82.89 -8.66
C ASN A 471 8.85 84.20 -9.49
N ARG A 472 8.44 84.21 -10.77
CA ARG A 472 8.51 85.41 -11.63
C ARG A 472 7.21 85.91 -12.26
N ASN A 473 6.05 85.30 -11.98
CA ASN A 473 4.77 85.79 -12.49
C ASN A 473 3.74 85.91 -11.38
N LYS A 474 3.87 86.95 -10.54
CA LYS A 474 2.76 87.52 -9.75
C LYS A 474 3.12 88.94 -9.27
N PHE A 475 3.32 89.84 -10.23
CA PHE A 475 3.13 91.27 -10.05
C PHE A 475 2.33 91.78 -11.23
N GLN A 476 1.03 91.97 -11.03
CA GLN A 476 0.18 93.04 -11.58
C GLN A 476 -1.30 92.64 -11.42
N ASN A 477 -2.02 93.42 -10.58
CA ASN A 477 -3.33 94.04 -10.84
C ASN A 477 -4.53 93.11 -11.18
N VAL A 478 -5.74 93.17 -10.59
CA VAL A 478 -6.52 94.24 -9.95
C VAL A 478 -7.61 93.62 -9.05
N ASP A 479 -7.95 94.38 -8.02
CA ASP A 479 -9.15 94.43 -7.15
C ASP A 479 -10.56 94.06 -7.68
N ARG A 480 -11.42 93.80 -6.67
CA ARG A 480 -12.91 93.83 -6.55
C ARG A 480 -13.68 92.52 -6.85
N LYS A 481 -14.14 91.83 -5.80
CA LYS A 481 -15.48 91.88 -5.13
C LYS A 481 -16.57 91.23 -6.00
N GLU A 482 -17.50 90.39 -5.56
CA GLU A 482 -18.10 90.00 -4.27
C GLU A 482 -18.93 88.71 -4.55
N GLY A 483 -19.30 87.92 -3.52
CA GLY A 483 -20.41 86.95 -3.63
C GLY A 483 -20.15 85.54 -3.09
N GLU A 484 -20.45 85.38 -1.79
CA GLU A 484 -20.91 84.19 -1.04
C GLU A 484 -21.50 83.04 -1.89
N SER A 485 -21.36 81.74 -1.60
CA SER A 485 -21.49 80.93 -0.37
C SER A 485 -21.21 79.46 -0.81
N GLY A 486 -20.81 78.47 -0.03
CA GLY A 486 -20.56 78.28 1.39
C GLY A 486 -20.66 76.77 1.67
N ARG A 487 -19.65 76.17 2.31
CA ARG A 487 -19.72 75.17 3.41
C ARG A 487 -18.41 74.40 3.55
N ASN A 488 -17.62 74.82 4.53
CA ASN A 488 -16.47 74.13 5.07
C ASN A 488 -16.88 73.06 6.08
N ASN A 489 -16.11 71.97 6.06
CA ASN A 489 -15.95 71.03 7.15
C ASN A 489 -14.91 71.57 8.14
N PRO A 490 -15.00 71.30 9.45
CA PRO A 490 -13.77 71.02 10.18
C PRO A 490 -13.84 69.76 11.04
N ARG A 491 -12.76 68.98 10.95
CA ARG A 491 -12.37 67.95 11.92
C ARG A 491 -12.09 68.60 13.29
N ILE A 492 -12.46 67.93 14.38
CA ILE A 492 -11.60 67.72 15.57
C ILE A 492 -12.11 66.47 16.32
N ARG A 493 -11.13 65.63 16.70
CA ARG A 493 -11.26 64.38 17.45
C ARG A 493 -11.73 64.60 18.89
N SER A 494 -12.58 63.70 19.39
CA SER A 494 -12.29 62.77 20.50
C SER A 494 -13.60 62.24 21.09
N LYS A 495 -13.72 60.91 21.23
CA LYS A 495 -14.39 60.27 22.40
C LYS A 495 -14.25 58.75 22.39
N ARG A 496 -14.10 58.25 23.61
CA ARG A 496 -14.11 56.85 24.03
C ARG A 496 -15.54 56.26 23.94
N ARG A 497 -15.54 54.95 23.67
CA ARG A 497 -16.46 53.85 24.09
C ARG A 497 -17.95 53.86 23.73
N GLU A 498 -18.33 52.67 23.23
CA GLU A 498 -19.56 51.88 23.41
C GLU A 498 -20.75 52.04 22.43
N ASN A 499 -21.19 50.86 21.98
CA ASN A 499 -22.42 50.42 21.30
C ASN A 499 -22.66 50.85 19.83
N ASP A 500 -22.72 49.88 18.90
CA ASP A 500 -24.01 49.41 18.38
C ASP A 500 -23.89 48.22 17.41
N ILE A 501 -24.84 47.31 17.59
CA ILE A 501 -25.08 46.04 16.91
C ILE A 501 -26.17 46.27 15.84
N ASN A 502 -26.07 45.49 14.75
CA ASN A 502 -27.06 45.21 13.68
C ASN A 502 -27.14 46.14 12.45
N ASN A 503 -26.74 45.58 11.30
CA ASN A 503 -27.68 45.28 10.21
C ASN A 503 -27.05 44.33 9.17
N VAL A 504 -27.19 43.02 9.40
CA VAL A 504 -27.05 42.01 8.32
C VAL A 504 -28.47 41.61 7.91
N ASN A 505 -28.73 41.66 6.61
CA ASN A 505 -30.06 41.58 6.01
C ASN A 505 -30.58 40.12 6.03
N ILE A 506 -31.22 39.74 7.15
CA ILE A 506 -31.73 38.38 7.45
C ILE A 506 -32.76 37.88 6.41
N SER A 507 -33.46 38.77 5.71
CA SER A 507 -34.45 38.42 4.68
C SER A 507 -33.83 37.67 3.49
N LYS A 508 -32.64 38.09 3.03
CA LYS A 508 -31.96 37.48 1.87
C LYS A 508 -31.41 36.08 2.17
N ILE A 509 -31.01 35.83 3.42
CA ILE A 509 -30.52 34.51 3.85
C ILE A 509 -31.69 33.51 3.91
N ARG A 510 -32.88 33.98 4.31
CA ARG A 510 -34.08 33.14 4.41
C ARG A 510 -34.62 32.71 3.05
N GLU A 511 -34.64 33.61 2.06
CA GLU A 511 -35.00 33.28 0.67
C GLU A 511 -34.02 32.27 0.03
N GLY A 512 -32.72 32.42 0.29
CA GLY A 512 -31.71 31.47 -0.21
C GLY A 512 -31.88 30.07 0.39
N ALA A 513 -32.24 29.98 1.67
CA ALA A 513 -32.45 28.70 2.35
C ALA A 513 -33.74 27.99 1.92
N GLU A 514 -34.81 28.73 1.57
CA GLU A 514 -36.04 28.13 1.04
C GLU A 514 -35.86 27.60 -0.39
N LYS A 515 -35.17 28.34 -1.27
CA LYS A 515 -34.84 27.85 -2.61
C LYS A 515 -34.00 26.58 -2.58
N ALA A 516 -32.97 26.52 -1.71
CA ALA A 516 -32.16 25.31 -1.55
C ALA A 516 -32.97 24.11 -1.04
N LYS A 517 -34.00 24.36 -0.20
CA LYS A 517 -34.92 23.31 0.28
C LYS A 517 -35.86 22.80 -0.79
N GLU A 518 -36.32 23.65 -1.71
CA GLU A 518 -37.17 23.23 -2.84
C GLU A 518 -36.38 22.44 -3.87
N GLU A 519 -35.14 22.84 -4.18
CA GLU A 519 -34.24 22.09 -5.07
C GLU A 519 -33.84 20.72 -4.48
N LEU A 520 -33.66 20.61 -3.16
CA LEU A 520 -33.41 19.34 -2.50
C LEU A 520 -34.63 18.40 -2.55
N LYS A 521 -35.85 18.95 -2.47
CA LYS A 521 -37.08 18.14 -2.57
C LYS A 521 -37.32 17.64 -3.99
N SER A 522 -37.09 18.45 -5.03
CA SER A 522 -37.27 18.03 -6.42
C SER A 522 -36.28 16.94 -6.84
N ASN A 523 -35.02 17.05 -6.40
CA ASN A 523 -33.99 16.04 -6.66
C ASN A 523 -34.28 14.71 -5.96
N HIS A 524 -34.88 14.73 -4.76
CA HIS A 524 -35.22 13.51 -4.02
C HIS A 524 -36.38 12.73 -4.67
N THR A 525 -37.34 13.44 -5.28
CA THR A 525 -38.45 12.83 -6.04
C THR A 525 -37.92 12.22 -7.35
N SER A 526 -37.05 12.95 -8.06
CA SER A 526 -36.42 12.44 -9.30
C SER A 526 -35.58 11.19 -9.08
N LEU A 527 -34.83 11.12 -7.98
CA LEU A 527 -34.06 9.93 -7.59
C LEU A 527 -34.96 8.75 -7.24
N LYS A 528 -36.09 8.99 -6.57
CA LYS A 528 -37.05 7.94 -6.20
C LYS A 528 -37.75 7.37 -7.44
N ASP A 529 -38.14 8.22 -8.38
CA ASP A 529 -38.75 7.80 -9.66
C ASP A 529 -37.74 7.03 -10.53
N ALA A 530 -36.46 7.44 -10.54
CA ALA A 530 -35.40 6.72 -11.22
C ALA A 530 -35.12 5.35 -10.60
N LEU A 531 -35.18 5.24 -9.27
CA LEU A 531 -35.01 3.97 -8.55
C LEU A 531 -36.19 3.01 -8.80
N GLU A 532 -37.43 3.51 -8.75
CA GLU A 532 -38.62 2.71 -9.06
C GLU A 532 -38.62 2.21 -10.51
N LYS A 533 -38.15 3.03 -11.45
CA LYS A 533 -38.01 2.64 -12.85
C LYS A 533 -36.92 1.57 -13.03
N ALA A 534 -35.77 1.72 -12.37
CA ALA A 534 -34.70 0.73 -12.41
C ALA A 534 -35.11 -0.61 -11.78
N MET A 535 -35.87 -0.59 -10.69
CA MET A 535 -36.41 -1.80 -10.06
C MET A 535 -37.44 -2.51 -10.93
N LYS A 536 -38.30 -1.77 -11.64
CA LYS A 536 -39.24 -2.36 -12.62
C LYS A 536 -38.51 -2.97 -13.82
N ASP A 537 -37.48 -2.30 -14.34
CA ASP A 537 -36.67 -2.82 -15.45
C ASP A 537 -35.90 -4.10 -15.04
N GLU A 538 -35.44 -4.21 -13.79
CA GLU A 538 -34.79 -5.41 -13.27
C GLU A 538 -35.79 -6.57 -13.07
N GLN A 539 -37.02 -6.27 -12.66
CA GLN A 539 -38.07 -7.27 -12.49
C GLN A 539 -38.55 -7.83 -13.84
N VAL A 540 -38.71 -6.98 -14.85
CA VAL A 540 -39.01 -7.38 -16.25
C VAL A 540 -37.87 -8.21 -16.83
N ARG A 541 -36.60 -7.87 -16.56
CA ARG A 541 -35.45 -8.69 -16.99
C ARG A 541 -35.45 -10.08 -16.34
N ARG A 542 -35.78 -10.18 -15.05
CA ARG A 542 -35.86 -11.48 -14.35
C ARG A 542 -36.99 -12.35 -14.89
N GLU A 543 -38.16 -11.78 -15.17
CA GLU A 543 -39.28 -12.51 -15.78
C GLU A 543 -38.95 -12.96 -17.22
N THR A 544 -38.27 -12.11 -18.01
CA THR A 544 -37.85 -12.46 -19.38
C THR A 544 -36.83 -13.61 -19.41
N VAL A 545 -35.88 -13.65 -18.46
CA VAL A 545 -34.88 -14.74 -18.33
C VAL A 545 -35.52 -16.05 -17.86
N ILE A 546 -36.60 -16.00 -17.07
CA ILE A 546 -37.36 -17.18 -16.65
C ILE A 546 -38.15 -17.74 -17.84
N ILE A 547 -38.79 -16.88 -18.62
CA ILE A 547 -39.55 -17.28 -19.83
C ILE A 547 -38.61 -17.87 -20.90
N GLU A 548 -37.43 -17.29 -21.13
CA GLU A 548 -36.44 -17.84 -22.08
C GLU A 548 -35.87 -19.21 -21.64
N LYS A 549 -35.81 -19.47 -20.33
CA LYS A 549 -35.41 -20.78 -19.80
C LYS A 549 -36.52 -21.84 -19.93
N GLU A 550 -37.79 -21.47 -19.77
CA GLU A 550 -38.91 -22.40 -19.97
C GLU A 550 -39.15 -22.72 -21.45
N VAL A 551 -38.95 -21.76 -22.36
CA VAL A 551 -39.11 -21.97 -23.81
C VAL A 551 -37.99 -22.86 -24.40
N LYS A 552 -36.78 -22.89 -23.81
CA LYS A 552 -35.67 -23.73 -24.27
C LYS A 552 -35.74 -25.21 -23.88
N VAL A 553 -36.76 -25.64 -23.12
CA VAL A 553 -36.88 -27.04 -22.65
C VAL A 553 -37.86 -27.87 -23.49
N GLN A 554 -38.58 -27.28 -24.47
CA GLN A 554 -39.67 -27.99 -25.16
C GLN A 554 -39.44 -28.47 -26.61
N ASP A 555 -38.32 -28.18 -27.28
CA ASP A 555 -38.12 -28.67 -28.65
C ASP A 555 -36.70 -29.20 -28.92
N ILE A 556 -36.52 -30.53 -28.78
CA ILE A 556 -35.51 -31.30 -29.52
C ILE A 556 -36.12 -32.66 -29.93
N PRO A 557 -36.08 -33.05 -31.22
CA PRO A 557 -36.63 -34.32 -31.70
C PRO A 557 -35.75 -35.53 -31.34
N LYS A 558 -36.39 -36.69 -31.15
CA LYS A 558 -35.77 -38.02 -30.96
C LYS A 558 -35.36 -38.65 -32.30
N GLU A 559 -34.11 -39.13 -32.37
CA GLU A 559 -33.55 -40.30 -33.12
C GLU A 559 -32.00 -40.09 -33.14
N ASP A 560 -31.10 -41.07 -32.99
CA ASP A 560 -31.13 -42.48 -33.40
C ASP A 560 -30.11 -43.32 -32.59
N LYS A 561 -30.34 -44.64 -32.52
CA LYS A 561 -29.62 -45.60 -31.65
C LYS A 561 -28.22 -45.95 -32.17
N MET A 562 -27.16 -45.72 -31.38
CA MET A 562 -25.90 -46.45 -31.52
C MET A 562 -25.96 -47.78 -30.76
N LYS A 563 -25.79 -48.88 -31.51
CA LYS A 563 -25.68 -50.25 -31.01
C LYS A 563 -24.36 -50.43 -30.25
N GLU A 564 -24.45 -50.96 -29.04
CA GLU A 564 -23.30 -51.52 -28.31
C GLU A 564 -22.70 -52.70 -29.08
N VAL A 565 -21.37 -52.69 -29.21
CA VAL A 565 -20.60 -53.81 -29.75
C VAL A 565 -20.49 -54.89 -28.65
N PRO A 566 -20.88 -56.15 -28.91
CA PRO A 566 -20.82 -57.20 -27.91
C PRO A 566 -19.38 -57.48 -27.44
N GLU A 567 -19.22 -57.69 -26.14
CA GLU A 567 -17.98 -57.95 -25.39
C GLU A 567 -17.10 -59.09 -25.93
N LYS A 568 -17.63 -59.91 -26.85
CA LYS A 568 -16.88 -60.95 -27.58
C LYS A 568 -15.96 -60.42 -28.68
N VAL A 569 -16.17 -59.20 -29.17
CA VAL A 569 -15.34 -58.60 -30.24
C VAL A 569 -14.11 -57.89 -29.67
N LEU A 570 -14.17 -57.41 -28.42
CA LEU A 570 -13.04 -56.75 -27.74
C LEU A 570 -11.98 -57.72 -27.19
N ARG A 571 -12.30 -59.02 -27.07
CA ARG A 571 -11.33 -60.04 -26.61
C ARG A 571 -10.42 -60.61 -27.69
N ASN A 572 -10.65 -60.30 -28.97
CA ASN A 572 -9.79 -60.77 -30.08
C ASN A 572 -8.78 -59.70 -30.54
N LEU A 573 -8.57 -58.63 -29.78
CA LEU A 573 -7.64 -57.53 -30.10
C LEU A 573 -6.50 -57.39 -29.07
N VAL A 574 -6.29 -58.38 -28.19
CA VAL A 574 -5.23 -58.34 -27.16
C VAL A 574 -4.31 -59.59 -27.19
N ASP A 575 -4.56 -60.54 -28.08
CA ASP A 575 -3.63 -61.66 -28.30
C ASP A 575 -3.15 -61.65 -29.77
N GLU A 576 -2.26 -60.71 -30.12
CA GLU A 576 -1.18 -60.88 -31.10
C GLU A 576 -0.29 -59.61 -31.11
N GLU A 577 1.01 -59.85 -30.86
CA GLU A 577 2.20 -58.95 -30.81
C GLU A 577 2.52 -58.20 -29.51
#